data_AF-A0A662W6G0-F1
#
_entry.id   AF-A0A662W6G0-F1
#
_cell.length_a   1.000
_cell.length_b   1.000
_cell.length_c   1.000
_cell.angle_alpha   90.00
_cell.angle_beta   90.00
_cell.angle_gamma   90.00
#
_symmetry.space_group_name_H-M   'P 1'
#
loop_
_entity.id
_entity.type
_entity.pdbx_description
1 polymer ?
#
loop_
_entity_poly.entity_id
_entity_poly.type
_entity_poly.pdbx_seq_one_letter_code
_entity_poly.pdbx_strand_id
1 'polypeptide(L)' 'MKNIVLRDEVYNKLSQMKREGESFSDVILRLIEEKKEKSLEVFGRYAGSLEESDLFEVVVRGRKSFEVRDFDI' A
#
# COMPACT_ATOMS: atom_id res chain seq x y z
N MET A 1 -12.94 2.47 -18.92
CA MET A 1 -13.65 1.98 -17.71
C MET A 1 -13.58 0.47 -17.73
N LYS A 2 -12.98 -0.15 -16.70
CA LYS A 2 -12.96 -1.61 -16.54
C LYS A 2 -13.79 -1.95 -15.30
N ASN A 3 -14.67 -2.94 -15.40
CA ASN A 3 -15.47 -3.39 -14.26
C ASN A 3 -14.79 -4.58 -13.60
N ILE A 4 -14.67 -4.54 -12.28
CA ILE A 4 -14.19 -5.66 -11.47
C ILE A 4 -15.34 -6.15 -10.59
N VAL A 5 -15.47 -7.47 -10.46
CA VAL A 5 -16.43 -8.06 -9.54
C VAL A 5 -15.75 -8.22 -8.19
N LEU A 6 -16.36 -7.68 -7.14
CA LEU A 6 -15.89 -7.81 -5.78
C LEU A 6 -16.78 -8.80 -5.03
N ARG A 7 -16.19 -9.49 -4.05
CA ARG A 7 -16.98 -10.22 -3.04
C ARG A 7 -17.74 -9.21 -2.20
N ASP A 8 -18.94 -9.57 -1.77
CA ASP A 8 -19.81 -8.68 -0.97
C ASP A 8 -19.11 -8.16 0.28
N GLU A 9 -18.33 -9.01 0.96
CA GLU A 9 -17.54 -8.62 2.13
C GLU A 9 -16.53 -7.49 1.83
N VAL A 10 -15.91 -7.51 0.66
CA VAL A 10 -14.92 -6.52 0.23
C VAL A 10 -15.64 -5.22 -0.16
N TYR A 11 -16.73 -5.34 -0.91
CA TYR A 11 -17.56 -4.20 -1.27
C TYR A 11 -18.05 -3.44 -0.04
N ASN A 12 -18.61 -4.17 0.95
CA ASN A 12 -19.15 -3.58 2.17
C ASN A 12 -18.06 -2.84 2.97
N LYS A 13 -16.87 -3.43 3.09
CA LYS A 13 -15.72 -2.78 3.75
C LYS A 13 -15.32 -1.49 3.03
N LEU A 14 -15.20 -1.52 1.71
CA LEU A 14 -14.87 -0.32 0.94
C LEU A 14 -15.95 0.75 1.05
N SER A 15 -17.23 0.35 1.07
CA SER A 15 -18.35 1.27 1.23
C SER A 15 -18.35 1.97 2.60
N GLN A 16 -17.94 1.29 3.66
CA GLN A 16 -17.81 1.88 4.99
C GLN A 16 -16.63 2.86 5.09
N MET A 17 -15.60 2.67 4.26
CA MET A 17 -14.40 3.51 4.23
C MET A 17 -14.50 4.71 3.29
N LYS A 18 -15.54 4.74 2.45
CA LYS A 18 -15.79 5.77 1.46
C LYS A 18 -16.23 7.08 2.13
N ARG A 19 -15.57 8.17 1.77
CA ARG A 19 -15.92 9.53 2.22
C ARG A 19 -16.95 10.16 1.29
N GLU A 20 -17.59 11.23 1.75
CA GLU A 20 -18.53 11.99 0.92
C GLU A 20 -17.83 12.50 -0.36
N GLY A 21 -18.45 12.26 -1.52
CA GLY A 21 -17.89 12.63 -2.81
C GLY A 21 -16.83 11.67 -3.39
N GLU A 22 -16.30 10.70 -2.63
CA GLU A 22 -15.33 9.71 -3.16
C GLU A 22 -16.00 8.65 -4.05
N SER A 23 -15.35 8.24 -5.14
CA SER A 23 -15.67 7.01 -5.85
C SER A 23 -14.95 5.80 -5.22
N PHE A 24 -15.35 4.58 -5.57
CA PHE A 24 -14.62 3.39 -5.10
C PHE A 24 -13.17 3.35 -5.58
N SER A 25 -12.89 3.89 -6.77
CA SER A 25 -11.52 4.03 -7.29
C SER A 25 -10.70 4.97 -6.41
N ASP A 26 -11.30 6.07 -5.95
CA ASP A 26 -10.61 7.04 -5.08
C ASP A 26 -10.27 6.43 -3.72
N VAL A 27 -11.19 5.62 -3.16
CA VAL A 27 -10.94 4.88 -1.92
C VAL A 27 -9.76 3.93 -2.09
N ILE A 28 -9.71 3.17 -3.19
CA ILE A 28 -8.63 2.22 -3.45
C ILE A 28 -7.30 2.94 -3.62
N LEU A 29 -7.26 4.02 -4.39
CA LEU A 29 -6.06 4.84 -4.59
C LEU A 29 -5.55 5.40 -3.27
N ARG A 30 -6.43 6.01 -2.48
CA ARG A 30 -6.08 6.55 -1.16
C ARG A 30 -5.50 5.47 -0.23
N LEU A 31 -6.06 4.26 -0.22
CA LEU A 31 -5.54 3.18 0.62
C LEU A 31 -4.15 2.69 0.17
N ILE A 32 -3.89 2.68 -1.15
CA ILE A 32 -2.57 2.35 -1.70
C ILE A 32 -1.55 3.42 -1.30
N GLU A 33 -1.91 4.70 -1.41
CA GLU A 33 -1.06 5.84 -1.06
C GLU A 33 -0.80 5.91 0.44
N GLU A 34 -1.83 5.80 1.29
CA GLU A 34 -1.68 5.77 2.74
C GLU A 34 -0.77 4.61 3.21
N LYS A 35 -0.86 3.45 2.55
CA LYS A 35 0.03 2.31 2.84
C LYS A 35 1.48 2.63 2.47
N LYS A 36 1.71 3.32 1.35
CA LYS A 36 3.04 3.76 0.92
C LYS A 36 3.61 4.78 1.90
N GLU A 37 2.82 5.76 2.31
CA GLU A 37 3.23 6.77 3.28
C GLU A 37 3.56 6.18 4.65
N LYS A 38 2.70 5.31 5.20
CA LYS A 38 2.98 4.61 6.46
C LYS A 38 4.23 3.73 6.36
N SER A 39 4.43 3.09 5.21
CA SER A 39 5.63 2.29 4.92
C SER A 39 6.91 3.14 4.88
N LEU A 40 6.82 4.37 4.36
CA LEU A 40 7.92 5.34 4.34
C LEU A 40 8.14 5.97 5.72
N GLU A 41 7.09 6.28 6.47
CA GLU A 41 7.19 6.81 7.84
C GLU A 41 7.84 5.80 8.78
N VAL A 42 7.38 4.54 8.73
CA VAL A 42 8.04 3.42 9.42
C VAL A 42 9.49 3.37 8.97
N PHE A 43 9.77 3.38 7.66
CA PHE A 43 11.15 3.35 7.21
C PHE A 43 11.99 4.53 7.73
N GLY A 44 11.48 5.77 7.74
CA GLY A 44 12.20 6.93 8.28
C GLY A 44 12.49 6.78 9.78
N ARG A 45 11.54 6.27 10.56
CA ARG A 45 11.73 5.99 12.00
C ARG A 45 12.78 4.91 12.26
N TYR A 46 12.89 3.92 11.38
CA TYR A 46 13.85 2.83 11.52
C TYR A 46 15.18 3.09 10.79
N ALA A 47 15.23 3.92 9.74
CA ALA A 47 16.45 4.24 9.01
C ALA A 47 17.44 4.99 9.90
N GLY A 48 16.97 5.97 10.68
CA GLY A 48 17.80 6.66 11.67
C GLY A 48 18.31 5.77 12.81
N SER A 49 17.79 4.54 12.97
CA SER A 49 18.27 3.56 13.95
C SER A 49 18.98 2.35 13.31
N LEU A 50 18.99 2.24 11.97
CA LEU A 50 19.52 1.10 11.22
C LEU A 50 20.62 1.49 10.21
N GLU A 51 21.02 2.76 10.12
CA GLU A 51 22.04 3.25 9.16
C GLU A 51 23.37 2.48 9.19
N GLU A 52 23.70 1.80 10.31
CA GLU A 52 24.89 0.95 10.45
C GLU A 52 24.59 -0.56 10.49
N SER A 53 23.41 -1.02 10.06
CA SER A 53 23.02 -2.44 10.17
C SER A 53 22.76 -3.12 8.82
N ASP A 54 23.27 -4.33 8.67
CA ASP A 54 23.03 -5.23 7.51
C ASP A 54 21.52 -5.50 7.27
N LEU A 55 20.70 -5.28 8.30
CA LEU A 55 19.25 -5.43 8.25
C LEU A 55 18.59 -4.40 7.31
N PHE A 56 19.18 -3.21 7.18
CA PHE A 56 18.68 -2.16 6.28
C PHE A 56 18.70 -2.63 4.82
N GLU A 57 19.81 -3.23 4.37
CA GLU A 57 19.93 -3.74 3.00
C GLU A 57 18.95 -4.88 2.70
N VAL A 58 18.73 -5.77 3.67
CA VAL A 58 17.78 -6.90 3.53
C VAL A 58 16.35 -6.38 3.39
N VAL A 59 15.96 -5.37 4.19
CA VAL A 59 14.64 -4.76 4.11
C VAL A 59 14.44 -4.02 2.78
N VAL A 60 15.45 -3.27 2.31
CA VAL A 60 15.41 -2.57 1.02
C VAL A 60 15.32 -3.55 -0.16
N ARG A 61 16.12 -4.63 -0.15
CA ARG A 61 16.05 -5.70 -1.17
C ARG A 61 14.71 -6.43 -1.14
N GLY A 62 14.18 -6.71 0.05
CA GLY A 62 12.84 -7.26 0.21
C GLY A 62 11.80 -6.38 -0.49
N ARG A 63 11.79 -5.06 -0.23
CA ARG A 63 10.82 -4.16 -0.88
C ARG A 63 10.94 -4.13 -2.40
N LYS A 64 12.16 -4.03 -2.96
CA LYS A 64 12.36 -4.05 -4.42
C LYS A 64 11.85 -5.33 -5.06
N SER A 65 12.00 -6.48 -4.40
CA SER A 65 11.50 -7.77 -4.91
C SER A 65 9.99 -7.95 -4.75
N PHE A 66 9.35 -7.22 -3.82
CA PHE A 66 7.90 -7.18 -3.69
C PHE A 66 7.23 -6.25 -4.72
N GLU A 67 7.84 -5.11 -5.09
CA GLU A 67 7.31 -4.21 -6.13
C GLU A 67 7.24 -4.88 -7.52
N VAL A 68 8.09 -5.87 -7.82
CA VAL A 68 8.09 -6.57 -9.14
C VAL A 68 6.92 -7.56 -9.31
N ARG A 69 6.12 -7.80 -8.26
CA ARG A 69 4.94 -8.69 -8.37
C ARG A 69 3.66 -8.00 -8.79
N ASP A 70 3.68 -6.68 -8.94
CA ASP A 70 2.56 -5.92 -9.48
C ASP A 70 2.91 -5.50 -10.93
N PHE A 71 2.00 -5.79 -11.87
CA PHE A 71 2.01 -5.46 -13.32
C PHE A 71 2.41 -6.53 -14.35
N ASP A 72 2.13 -7.81 -14.12
CA ASP A 72 1.93 -8.79 -15.21
C ASP A 72 0.54 -9.44 -15.13
N ILE A 73 -0.52 -8.63 -15.34
CA ILE A 73 -1.88 -9.08 -15.74
C ILE A 73 -2.53 -8.03 -16.64
#